data_AF-A0A1E4L441-F1
#
_entry.id   AF-A0A1E4L441-F1
#
_cell.length_a   1.000
_cell.length_b   1.000
_cell.length_c   1.000
_cell.angle_alpha   90.00
_cell.angle_beta   90.00
_cell.angle_gamma   90.00
#
_symmetry.space_group_name_H-M   'P 1'
#
loop_
_entity.id
_entity.type
_entity.pdbx_description
1 polymer ?
#
loop_
_entity_poly.entity_id
_entity_poly.type
_entity_poly.pdbx_seq_one_letter_code
_entity_poly.pdbx_strand_id
1 'polypeptide(L)'
;MSRSSELMKLPGTVAAGLFSRKGFLEEFEGTLTQAEAEEMAGLCAAITLTMEMQGRLLGRLADQSGWDDCYGWVTWGPEMSIVAIHDSLCVVQGGQASFNQLVKAMTESAGTEPVKPGGKGEPNADIG
;
A
#
# COMPACT_ATOMS: atom_id res chain seq x y z
N MET A 1 10.67 -11.16 13.97
CA MET A 1 9.26 -11.31 13.53
C MET A 1 9.15 -10.66 12.17
N SER A 2 8.31 -11.18 11.26
CA SER A 2 8.09 -10.55 9.95
C SER A 2 7.25 -9.29 10.09
N ARG A 3 7.21 -8.45 9.04
CA ARG A 3 6.39 -7.22 9.06
C ARG A 3 4.90 -7.55 9.04
N SER A 4 4.50 -8.56 8.27
CA SER A 4 3.12 -9.06 8.27
C SER A 4 2.66 -9.47 9.68
N SER A 5 3.50 -10.17 10.45
CA SER A 5 3.16 -10.58 11.83
C SER A 5 2.97 -9.39 12.78
N GLU A 6 3.68 -8.29 12.61
CA GLU A 6 3.46 -7.08 13.43
C GLU A 6 2.14 -6.40 13.07
N LEU A 7 1.83 -6.30 11.78
CA LEU A 7 0.59 -5.70 11.29
C LEU A 7 -0.66 -6.53 11.69
N MET A 8 -0.53 -7.86 11.77
CA MET A 8 -1.58 -8.75 12.26
C MET A 8 -1.97 -8.52 13.72
N LYS A 9 -1.11 -7.87 14.52
CA LYS A 9 -1.43 -7.54 15.92
C LYS A 9 -2.34 -6.32 16.05
N LEU A 10 -2.54 -5.56 14.97
CA LEU A 10 -3.40 -4.38 14.98
C LEU A 10 -4.88 -4.81 15.09
N PRO A 11 -5.69 -4.15 15.93
CA PRO A 11 -7.10 -4.49 16.08
C PRO A 11 -7.85 -4.48 14.74
N GLY A 12 -8.63 -5.54 14.50
CA GLY A 12 -9.43 -5.69 13.31
C GLY A 12 -8.67 -6.19 12.07
N THR A 13 -7.34 -6.35 12.10
CA THR A 13 -6.59 -6.92 10.97
C THR A 13 -6.91 -8.41 10.81
N VAL A 14 -7.40 -8.78 9.63
CA VAL A 14 -7.68 -10.19 9.29
C VAL A 14 -6.63 -10.77 8.35
N ALA A 15 -5.95 -9.91 7.60
CA ALA A 15 -4.82 -10.27 6.78
C ALA A 15 -3.87 -9.08 6.61
N ALA A 16 -2.58 -9.36 6.55
CA ALA A 16 -1.53 -8.40 6.28
C ALA A 16 -0.48 -9.02 5.37
N GLY A 17 0.09 -8.22 4.49
CA GLY A 17 1.12 -8.70 3.58
C GLY A 17 1.97 -7.58 3.02
N LEU A 18 3.05 -7.99 2.36
CA LEU A 18 3.93 -7.12 1.58
C LEU A 18 3.82 -7.49 0.11
N PHE A 19 3.83 -6.48 -0.75
CA PHE A 19 3.76 -6.65 -2.18
C PHE A 19 4.79 -5.76 -2.89
N SER A 20 5.38 -6.31 -3.94
CA SER A 20 6.25 -5.54 -4.83
C SER A 20 5.45 -4.60 -5.73
N ARG A 21 6.11 -3.58 -6.29
CA ARG A 21 5.52 -2.70 -7.31
C ARG A 21 5.00 -3.45 -8.55
N LYS A 22 5.47 -4.67 -8.81
CA LYS A 22 5.00 -5.54 -9.90
C LYS A 22 3.78 -6.38 -9.53
N GLY A 23 3.31 -6.30 -8.28
CA GLY A 23 2.16 -7.07 -7.79
C GLY A 23 2.50 -8.46 -7.26
N PHE A 24 3.78 -8.82 -7.13
CA PHE A 24 4.16 -10.08 -6.47
C PHE A 24 4.02 -9.96 -4.96
N LEU A 25 3.41 -10.98 -4.34
CA LEU A 25 3.33 -11.13 -2.89
C LEU A 25 4.68 -11.59 -2.33
N GLU A 26 5.22 -10.84 -1.37
CA GLU A 26 6.54 -11.12 -0.78
C GLU A 26 6.42 -11.72 0.62
N GLU A 27 5.50 -11.21 1.43
CA GLU A 27 5.15 -11.73 2.75
C GLU A 27 3.64 -11.72 2.92
N PHE A 28 3.10 -12.68 3.66
CA PHE A 28 1.67 -12.74 3.94
C PHE A 28 1.38 -13.46 5.25
N GLU A 29 0.39 -12.97 5.98
CA GLU A 29 -0.21 -13.62 7.13
C GLU A 29 -1.69 -13.25 7.21
N GLY A 30 -2.55 -14.21 7.55
CA GLY A 30 -3.98 -13.94 7.72
C GLY A 30 -4.90 -15.06 7.26
N THR A 31 -6.18 -14.72 7.09
CA THR A 31 -7.24 -15.67 6.80
C THR A 31 -7.47 -15.91 5.30
N LEU A 32 -6.86 -15.12 4.41
CA LEU A 32 -6.98 -15.35 2.97
C LEU A 32 -6.18 -16.59 2.56
N THR A 33 -6.65 -17.28 1.52
CA THR A 33 -5.83 -18.29 0.85
C THR A 33 -4.65 -17.64 0.15
N GLN A 34 -3.61 -18.43 -0.16
CA GLN A 34 -2.44 -17.95 -0.90
C GLN A 34 -2.83 -17.31 -2.24
N ALA A 35 -3.76 -17.91 -2.98
CA ALA A 35 -4.21 -17.38 -4.27
C ALA A 35 -4.95 -16.04 -4.12
N GLU A 36 -5.85 -15.92 -3.14
CA GLU A 36 -6.52 -14.64 -2.85
C GLU A 36 -5.54 -13.55 -2.40
N ALA A 37 -4.51 -13.93 -1.63
CA ALA A 37 -3.47 -12.99 -1.21
C ALA A 37 -2.61 -12.51 -2.39
N GLU A 38 -2.30 -13.38 -3.34
CA GLU A 38 -1.58 -13.02 -4.58
C GLU A 38 -2.42 -12.09 -5.47
N GLU A 39 -3.72 -12.38 -5.62
CA GLU A 39 -4.66 -11.49 -6.32
C GLU A 39 -4.76 -10.12 -5.62
N MET A 40 -4.81 -10.12 -4.29
CA MET A 40 -4.84 -8.89 -3.49
C MET A 40 -3.57 -8.06 -3.66
N ALA A 41 -2.40 -8.69 -3.71
CA ALA A 41 -1.13 -8.02 -3.98
C ALA A 41 -1.12 -7.37 -5.37
N GLY A 42 -1.61 -8.09 -6.39
CA GLY A 42 -1.76 -7.57 -7.74
C GLY A 42 -2.71 -6.36 -7.81
N LEU A 43 -3.86 -6.45 -7.15
CA LEU A 43 -4.82 -5.35 -7.04
C LEU A 43 -4.18 -4.13 -6.35
N CYS A 44 -3.49 -4.35 -5.23
CA CYS A 44 -2.89 -3.26 -4.47
C CYS A 44 -1.83 -2.53 -5.27
N ALA A 45 -0.96 -3.25 -5.98
CA ALA A 45 0.03 -2.65 -6.88
C ALA A 45 -0.64 -1.80 -7.97
N ALA A 46 -1.69 -2.31 -8.62
CA ALA A 46 -2.38 -1.60 -9.69
C ALA A 46 -3.05 -0.30 -9.21
N ILE A 47 -3.73 -0.33 -8.05
CA ILE A 47 -4.40 0.85 -7.50
C ILE A 47 -3.36 1.88 -7.02
N THR A 48 -2.30 1.44 -6.34
CA THR A 48 -1.22 2.35 -5.90
C THR A 48 -0.59 3.08 -7.08
N LEU A 49 -0.24 2.37 -8.17
CA LEU A 49 0.28 3.01 -9.39
C LEU A 49 -0.68 4.03 -9.99
N THR A 50 -1.99 3.71 -9.97
CA THR A 50 -3.03 4.61 -10.45
C THR A 50 -3.13 5.87 -9.58
N MET A 51 -3.08 5.73 -8.26
CA MET A 51 -3.11 6.84 -7.32
C MET A 51 -1.87 7.72 -7.43
N GLU A 52 -0.68 7.16 -7.62
CA GLU A 52 0.54 7.93 -7.88
C GLU A 52 0.41 8.79 -9.15
N MET A 53 -0.10 8.22 -10.24
CA MET A 53 -0.35 8.96 -11.48
C MET A 53 -1.34 10.12 -11.26
N GLN A 54 -2.42 9.87 -10.54
CA GLN A 54 -3.42 10.89 -10.21
C GLN A 54 -2.85 11.98 -9.28
N GLY A 55 -2.00 11.59 -8.32
CA GLY A 55 -1.28 12.50 -7.45
C GLY A 55 -0.39 13.47 -8.23
N ARG A 56 0.41 12.97 -9.18
CA ARG A 56 1.19 13.82 -10.09
C ARG A 56 0.32 14.78 -10.91
N LEU A 57 -0.85 14.33 -11.38
CA LEU A 57 -1.79 15.20 -12.08
C LEU A 57 -2.33 16.30 -11.16
N LEU A 58 -2.71 15.96 -9.93
CA LEU A 58 -3.19 16.91 -8.93
C LEU A 58 -2.14 17.95 -8.55
N GLY A 59 -0.88 17.52 -8.33
CA GLY A 59 0.22 18.44 -8.04
C GLY A 59 0.40 19.49 -9.14
N ARG A 60 0.31 19.09 -10.42
CA ARG A 60 0.34 20.02 -11.56
C ARG A 60 -0.86 20.95 -11.61
N LEU A 61 -2.07 20.45 -11.31
CA LEU A 61 -3.30 21.26 -11.35
C LEU A 61 -3.38 22.27 -10.20
N ALA A 62 -2.84 21.90 -9.03
CA ALA A 62 -2.85 22.72 -7.83
C ALA A 62 -1.65 23.70 -7.75
N ASP A 63 -0.66 23.55 -8.64
CA ASP A 63 0.64 24.25 -8.57
C ASP A 63 1.31 24.09 -7.20
N GLN A 64 1.21 22.88 -6.63
CA GLN A 64 1.71 22.53 -5.30
C GLN A 64 2.41 21.17 -5.34
N SER A 65 3.61 21.11 -4.79
CA SER A 65 4.33 19.87 -4.56
C SER A 65 3.75 19.10 -3.35
N GLY A 66 4.06 17.81 -3.27
CA GLY A 66 3.66 16.94 -2.15
C GLY A 66 2.48 16.01 -2.44
N TRP A 67 1.94 16.05 -3.66
CA TRP A 67 0.96 15.06 -4.16
C TRP A 67 1.62 13.90 -4.92
N ASP A 68 2.90 14.04 -5.22
CA ASP A 68 3.66 13.23 -6.17
C ASP A 68 4.02 11.84 -5.60
N ASP A 69 4.09 11.76 -4.28
CA ASP A 69 4.42 10.57 -3.49
C ASP A 69 3.16 10.06 -2.80
N CYS A 70 2.20 9.48 -3.54
CA CYS A 70 1.02 8.89 -2.94
C CYS A 70 1.42 7.92 -1.81
N TYR A 71 1.18 8.33 -0.57
CA TYR A 71 1.59 7.58 0.63
C TYR A 71 0.80 6.27 0.79
N GLY A 72 -0.35 6.18 0.12
CA GLY A 72 -1.19 5.00 0.05
C GLY A 72 -2.67 5.38 -0.05
N TRP A 73 -3.54 4.40 0.12
CA TRP A 73 -4.98 4.55 -0.07
C TRP A 73 -5.76 3.56 0.80
N VAL A 74 -7.04 3.87 0.97
CA VAL A 74 -8.00 3.00 1.65
C VAL A 74 -9.22 2.84 0.76
N THR A 75 -9.72 1.61 0.64
CA THR A 75 -11.05 1.35 0.11
C THR A 75 -11.94 0.75 1.18
N TRP A 76 -13.16 1.27 1.30
CA TRP A 76 -14.14 0.80 2.27
C TRP A 76 -15.17 -0.07 1.57
N GLY A 77 -15.31 -1.30 2.05
CA GLY A 77 -16.47 -2.15 1.81
C GLY A 77 -17.48 -2.04 2.96
N PRO A 78 -18.59 -2.81 2.89
CA PRO A 78 -19.63 -2.80 3.92
C PRO A 78 -19.14 -3.23 5.32
N GLU A 79 -18.23 -4.21 5.37
CA GLU A 79 -17.69 -4.76 6.63
C GLU A 79 -16.16 -4.69 6.68
N MET A 80 -15.53 -4.96 5.54
CA MET A 80 -14.08 -5.01 5.38
C MET A 80 -13.55 -3.77 4.67
N SER A 81 -12.32 -3.39 4.96
CA SER A 81 -11.58 -2.36 4.25
C SER A 81 -10.21 -2.88 3.84
N ILE A 82 -9.72 -2.43 2.69
CA ILE A 82 -8.35 -2.67 2.25
C ILE A 82 -7.58 -1.38 2.42
N VAL A 83 -6.47 -1.45 3.13
CA VAL A 83 -5.53 -0.36 3.37
C VAL A 83 -4.23 -0.74 2.71
N ALA A 84 -3.73 0.08 1.81
CA ALA A 84 -2.40 -0.09 1.22
C ALA A 84 -1.57 1.15 1.50
N ILE A 85 -0.39 0.96 2.10
CA ILE A 85 0.54 2.04 2.47
C ILE A 85 1.93 1.55 2.07
N HIS A 86 2.61 2.31 1.20
CA HIS A 86 3.86 1.89 0.56
C HIS A 86 3.75 0.49 -0.09
N ASP A 87 4.54 -0.47 0.40
CA ASP A 87 4.64 -1.86 -0.02
C ASP A 87 3.77 -2.80 0.82
N SER A 88 3.01 -2.27 1.78
CA SER A 88 2.23 -3.06 2.73
C SER A 88 0.75 -3.00 2.40
N LEU A 89 0.06 -4.13 2.56
CA LEU A 89 -1.39 -4.21 2.50
C LEU A 89 -1.93 -4.76 3.83
N CYS A 90 -3.10 -4.27 4.23
CA CYS A 90 -3.89 -4.81 5.33
C CYS A 90 -5.35 -4.92 4.90
N VAL A 91 -5.96 -6.07 5.17
CA VAL A 91 -7.41 -6.26 5.11
C VAL A 91 -7.92 -6.23 6.54
N VAL A 92 -8.87 -5.35 6.82
CA VAL A 92 -9.31 -5.05 8.19
C VAL A 92 -10.82 -4.99 8.31
N GLN A 93 -11.36 -5.42 9.46
CA GLN A 93 -12.75 -5.17 9.84
C GLN A 93 -12.91 -3.70 10.21
N GLY A 94 -13.61 -2.93 9.37
CA GLY A 94 -13.64 -1.47 9.48
C GLY A 94 -14.19 -0.95 10.82
N GLY A 95 -15.14 -1.67 11.42
CA GLY A 95 -15.72 -1.33 12.72
C GLY A 95 -14.81 -1.60 13.92
N GLN A 96 -13.71 -2.35 13.75
CA GLN A 96 -12.76 -2.69 14.81
C GLN A 96 -11.39 -2.03 14.63
N ALA A 97 -11.11 -1.56 13.41
CA ALA A 97 -9.85 -0.97 13.02
C ALA A 97 -9.77 0.52 13.34
N SER A 98 -8.62 0.97 13.85
CA SER A 98 -8.24 2.38 13.86
C SER A 98 -7.38 2.69 12.64
N PHE A 99 -7.96 3.36 11.64
CA PHE A 99 -7.25 3.72 10.41
C PHE A 99 -6.02 4.60 10.68
N ASN A 100 -6.07 5.50 11.66
CA ASN A 100 -4.91 6.30 12.04
C ASN A 100 -3.77 5.45 12.61
N GLN A 101 -4.10 4.43 13.43
CA GLN A 101 -3.08 3.51 13.95
C GLN A 101 -2.52 2.60 12.86
N LEU A 102 -3.38 2.13 11.95
CA LEU A 102 -2.97 1.34 10.78
C LEU A 102 -2.00 2.12 9.89
N VAL A 103 -2.39 3.31 9.45
CA VAL A 103 -1.54 4.15 8.59
C VAL A 103 -0.20 4.41 9.28
N LYS A 104 -0.21 4.81 10.56
CA LYS A 104 1.01 5.03 11.33
C LYS A 104 1.89 3.78 11.37
N ALA A 105 1.34 2.64 11.77
CA ALA A 105 2.09 1.40 11.90
C ALA A 105 2.64 0.91 10.55
N MET A 106 1.86 1.00 9.48
CA MET A 106 2.30 0.60 8.14
C MET A 106 3.41 1.52 7.62
N THR A 107 3.28 2.85 7.82
CA THR A 107 4.33 3.82 7.45
C THR A 107 5.61 3.60 8.25
N GLU A 108 5.52 3.38 9.57
CA GLU A 108 6.69 3.09 10.41
C GLU A 108 7.33 1.74 10.07
N SER A 109 6.54 0.77 9.60
CA SER A 109 7.03 -0.53 9.17
C SER A 109 7.67 -0.52 7.79
N ALA A 110 7.37 0.49 6.96
CA ALA A 110 7.79 0.54 5.57
C ALA A 110 9.32 0.41 5.49
N GLY A 111 9.80 -0.53 4.67
CA GLY A 111 11.21 -0.58 4.32
C GLY A 111 11.56 0.76 3.68
N THR A 112 12.38 1.57 4.33
CA THR A 112 12.79 2.89 3.85
C THR A 112 13.70 2.76 2.62
N GLU A 113 13.16 2.33 1.50
CA GLU A 113 13.65 2.77 0.20
C GLU A 113 12.61 3.74 -0.35
N PRO A 114 12.86 5.06 -0.27
CA PRO A 114 12.08 6.01 -1.04
C PRO A 114 12.10 5.52 -2.49
N VAL A 115 10.94 5.44 -3.12
CA VAL A 115 10.86 5.31 -4.57
C VAL A 115 11.54 6.55 -5.13
N LYS A 116 12.81 6.42 -5.50
CA LYS A 116 13.51 7.50 -6.20
C LYS A 116 12.81 7.66 -7.54
N PRO A 117 12.38 8.88 -7.93
CA PRO A 117 12.08 9.14 -9.33
C PRO A 117 13.32 8.74 -10.11
N GLY A 118 13.17 7.81 -11.07
CA GLY A 118 14.32 7.27 -11.81
C GLY A 118 15.17 8.40 -12.37
N GLY A 119 16.47 8.39 -12.08
CA GLY A 119 17.40 9.31 -12.71
C GLY A 119 17.50 9.02 -14.20
N LYS A 120 17.89 10.01 -15.02
CA LYS A 120 18.12 9.83 -16.46
C LYS A 120 18.98 8.57 -16.72
N GLY A 121 18.38 7.57 -17.39
CA GLY A 121 19.05 6.31 -17.75
C GLY A 121 18.72 5.11 -16.86
N GLU A 122 17.89 5.27 -15.83
CA GLU A 122 17.40 4.15 -15.01
C GLU A 122 16.10 3.55 -15.56
N PRO A 123 15.76 2.27 -15.25
CA PRO A 123 14.61 1.57 -15.82
C PRO A 123 13.24 2.25 -15.64
N ASN A 124 13.14 3.20 -14.71
CA ASN A 124 11.91 3.93 -14.37
C ASN A 124 11.96 5.40 -14.83
N ALA A 125 12.93 5.80 -15.65
CA ALA A 125 13.13 7.19 -16.07
C ALA A 125 11.99 7.75 -16.95
N ASP A 126 11.25 6.88 -17.64
CA ASP A 126 10.24 7.27 -18.64
C ASP A 126 8.78 7.13 -18.16
N ILE A 127 8.54 7.04 -16.84
CA ILE A 127 7.17 7.01 -16.26
C ILE A 127 6.67 8.44 -15.93
N GLY A 128 7.25 9.46 -16.56
CA GLY A 128 6.93 10.89 -16.40
C GLY A 128 6.11 11.45 -17.56
#